data_AF-A0A4R8EAY8-F1
#
_entry.id   AF-A0A4R8EAY8-F1
#
_cell.length_a   1.000
_cell.length_b   1.000
_cell.length_c   1.000
_cell.angle_alpha   90.00
_cell.angle_beta   90.00
_cell.angle_gamma   90.00
#
_symmetry.space_group_name_H-M   'P 1'
#
loop_
_entity.id
_entity.type
_entity.pdbx_description
1 polymer ?
#
loop_
_entity_poly.entity_id
_entity_poly.type
_entity_poly.pdbx_seq_one_letter_code
_entity_poly.pdbx_strand_id
1 'polypeptide(L)'
;MIWRALADVVMIVHGALLLFFAVGAFLAWRWPRLIWIHLGIVAWNLVIVLVDFGCPVTATEKFFRREGGESVYAGGYIQHYLDGRLWPDGATPVAEKVGFVLVVIGYAGFFVVRRRTTKLRGESVGPRT
;
A
#
# COMPACT_ATOMS: atom_id res chain seq x y z
N MET A 1 -1.03 -24.26 17.12
CA MET A 1 -0.26 -24.37 15.85
C MET A 1 -0.95 -23.64 14.70
N ILE A 2 -2.22 -23.95 14.37
CA ILE A 2 -2.90 -23.35 13.20
C ILE A 2 -3.11 -21.83 13.31
N TRP A 3 -3.43 -21.33 14.51
CA TRP A 3 -3.58 -19.90 14.79
C TRP A 3 -2.29 -19.09 14.58
N ARG A 4 -1.13 -19.70 14.87
CA ARG A 4 0.18 -19.09 14.67
C ARG A 4 0.50 -18.99 13.16
N ALA A 5 0.23 -20.06 12.41
CA ALA A 5 0.37 -20.05 10.96
C ALA A 5 -0.53 -19.00 10.28
N LEU A 6 -1.77 -18.83 10.77
CA LEU A 6 -2.66 -17.77 10.29
C LEU A 6 -2.11 -16.38 10.59
N ALA A 7 -1.54 -16.16 11.78
CA ALA A 7 -0.90 -14.89 12.12
C ALA A 7 0.28 -14.58 11.18
N ASP A 8 1.13 -15.58 10.89
CA ASP A 8 2.26 -15.40 9.97
C ASP A 8 1.82 -15.12 8.53
N VAL A 9 0.77 -15.79 8.05
CA VAL A 9 0.17 -15.50 6.74
C VAL A 9 -0.36 -14.07 6.70
N VAL A 10 -1.07 -13.63 7.73
CA VAL A 10 -1.59 -12.26 7.80
C VAL A 10 -0.45 -11.24 7.83
N MET A 11 0.64 -11.52 8.53
CA MET A 11 1.84 -10.68 8.54
C MET A 11 2.45 -10.55 7.13
N ILE A 12 2.64 -11.67 6.42
CA ILE A 12 3.18 -11.67 5.05
C ILE A 12 2.25 -10.91 4.10
N VAL A 13 0.94 -11.15 4.19
CA VAL A 13 -0.07 -10.45 3.38
C VAL A 13 -0.06 -8.95 3.68
N HIS A 14 0.07 -8.55 4.95
CA HIS A 14 0.17 -7.14 5.32
C HIS A 14 1.43 -6.49 4.73
N GLY A 15 2.58 -7.14 4.84
CA GLY A 15 3.82 -6.68 4.20
C GLY A 15 3.69 -6.55 2.69
N ALA A 16 3.05 -7.52 2.03
CA ALA A 16 2.78 -7.47 0.59
C ALA A 16 1.83 -6.33 0.21
N LEU A 17 0.81 -6.04 1.03
CA LEU A 17 -0.09 -4.91 0.82
C LEU A 17 0.64 -3.57 0.94
N LEU A 18 1.55 -3.42 1.91
CA LEU A 18 2.38 -2.20 2.04
C LEU A 18 3.31 -2.04 0.85
N LEU A 19 3.95 -3.12 0.41
CA LEU A 19 4.78 -3.09 -0.80
C LEU A 19 3.95 -2.69 -2.02
N PHE A 20 2.78 -3.31 -2.20
CA PHE A 20 1.85 -2.99 -3.29
C PHE A 20 1.30 -1.56 -3.19
N PHE A 21 1.14 -1.00 -1.99
CA PHE A 21 0.80 0.40 -1.81
C PHE A 21 1.94 1.32 -2.29
N ALA A 22 3.20 0.98 -2.04
CA ALA A 22 4.34 1.76 -2.50
C ALA A 22 4.59 1.67 -4.02
N VAL A 23 4.52 0.46 -4.61
CA VAL A 23 4.89 0.24 -6.03
C VAL A 23 3.70 -0.01 -6.97
N GLY A 24 2.48 -0.15 -6.45
CA GLY A 24 1.30 -0.54 -7.24
C GLY A 24 0.91 0.48 -8.30
N ALA A 25 1.14 1.77 -8.05
CA ALA A 25 0.95 2.82 -9.04
C ALA A 25 1.87 2.66 -10.26
N PHE A 26 3.11 2.19 -10.07
CA PHE A 26 4.03 1.87 -11.17
C PHE A 26 3.62 0.57 -11.88
N LEU A 27 3.15 -0.43 -11.13
CA LEU A 27 2.65 -1.68 -11.71
C LEU A 27 1.43 -1.45 -12.63
N ALA A 28 0.61 -0.44 -12.31
CA ALA A 28 -0.50 0.01 -13.14
C ALA A 28 -0.06 0.54 -14.52
N TRP A 29 1.19 0.95 -14.70
CA TRP A 29 1.71 1.38 -16.01
C TRP A 29 1.77 0.21 -16.98
N ARG A 30 2.15 -0.99 -16.49
CA ARG A 30 2.21 -2.21 -17.31
C ARG A 30 0.85 -2.88 -17.45
N TRP A 31 0.02 -2.81 -16.40
CA TRP A 31 -1.29 -3.44 -16.33
C TRP A 31 -2.36 -2.45 -15.84
N PRO A 32 -3.02 -1.70 -16.74
CA PRO A 32 -3.91 -0.60 -16.37
C PRO A 32 -5.15 -1.03 -15.59
N ARG A 33 -5.52 -2.31 -15.56
CA ARG A 33 -6.62 -2.81 -14.72
C ARG A 33 -6.26 -2.81 -13.23
N LEU A 34 -4.98 -2.92 -12.87
CA LEU A 34 -4.53 -2.89 -11.47
C LEU A 34 -4.76 -1.54 -10.80
N ILE A 35 -4.96 -0.47 -11.56
CA ILE A 35 -5.17 0.85 -11.00
C ILE A 35 -6.42 0.92 -10.12
N TRP A 36 -7.47 0.17 -10.45
CA TRP A 36 -8.71 0.13 -9.66
C TRP A 36 -8.49 -0.56 -8.32
N ILE A 37 -7.76 -1.68 -8.32
CA ILE A 37 -7.39 -2.40 -7.09
C ILE A 37 -6.49 -1.52 -6.23
N HIS A 38 -5.49 -0.90 -6.84
CA HIS A 38 -4.58 0.00 -6.16
C HIS A 38 -5.31 1.21 -5.56
N LEU A 39 -6.25 1.80 -6.30
CA LEU A 39 -7.05 2.93 -5.81
C LEU A 39 -7.92 2.54 -4.62
N GLY A 40 -8.52 1.34 -4.63
CA GLY A 40 -9.23 0.80 -3.48
C GLY A 40 -8.33 0.66 -2.24
N ILE A 41 -7.12 0.14 -2.42
CA ILE A 41 -6.12 0.02 -1.34
C ILE A 41 -5.69 1.40 -0.82
N VAL A 42 -5.46 2.37 -1.70
CA VAL A 42 -5.08 3.73 -1.32
C VAL A 42 -6.20 4.43 -0.57
N ALA A 43 -7.44 4.35 -1.05
CA ALA A 43 -8.60 4.91 -0.37
C ALA A 43 -8.80 4.29 1.01
N TRP A 44 -8.65 2.97 1.12
CA TRP A 44 -8.73 2.27 2.40
C TRP A 44 -7.64 2.72 3.39
N ASN A 45 -6.38 2.85 2.93
CA ASN A 45 -5.28 3.38 3.75
C ASN A 45 -5.55 4.82 4.18
N LEU A 46 -6.12 5.65 3.31
CA LEU A 46 -6.49 7.03 3.65
C LEU A 46 -7.54 7.07 4.76
N VAL A 47 -8.56 6.21 4.71
CA VAL A 47 -9.58 6.11 5.77
C VAL A 47 -8.96 5.67 7.09
N ILE A 48 -8.05 4.70 7.07
CA ILE A 48 -7.30 4.25 8.27
C ILE A 48 -6.58 5.43 8.92
N VAL A 49 -5.83 6.21 8.14
CA VAL A 49 -5.06 7.36 8.66
C VAL A 49 -5.97 8.50 9.12
N LEU A 50 -7.07 8.78 8.41
CA LEU A 50 -7.97 9.88 8.76
C LEU A 50 -8.83 9.60 9.99
N VAL A 51 -9.28 8.37 10.15
CA VAL A 51 -10.13 7.95 11.26
C VAL A 51 -9.27 7.53 12.47
N ASP A 52 -7.96 7.39 12.29
CA ASP A 52 -6.99 6.94 13.30
C ASP A 52 -7.41 5.62 13.97
N PHE A 53 -8.21 4.81 13.25
CA PHE A 53 -8.54 3.47 13.69
C PHE A 53 -7.40 2.57 13.20
N GLY A 54 -6.70 1.93 14.14
CA GLY A 54 -5.58 1.05 13.81
C GLY A 54 -5.94 0.06 12.68
N CYS A 55 -4.94 -0.30 11.86
CA CYS A 55 -5.17 -1.10 10.65
C CYS A 55 -5.93 -2.41 10.97
N PRO A 56 -7.07 -2.69 10.31
CA PRO A 56 -7.89 -3.87 10.60
C PRO A 56 -7.14 -5.18 10.34
N VAL A 57 -6.16 -5.17 9.42
CA VAL A 57 -5.28 -6.33 9.18
C VAL A 57 -4.41 -6.62 10.41
N THR A 58 -3.90 -5.59 11.08
CA THR A 58 -3.19 -5.73 12.36
C THR A 58 -4.13 -6.22 13.45
N ALA A 59 -5.38 -5.77 13.50
CA ALA A 59 -6.35 -6.27 14.46
C ALA A 59 -6.59 -7.78 14.29
N THR A 60 -6.72 -8.25 13.05
CA THR A 60 -6.85 -9.68 12.72
C THR A 60 -5.59 -10.48 13.06
N GLU A 61 -4.39 -9.98 12.78
CA GLU A 61 -3.13 -10.61 13.19
C GLU A 61 -3.08 -10.80 14.71
N LYS A 62 -3.38 -9.72 15.45
CA LYS A 62 -3.38 -9.71 16.92
C LYS A 62 -4.43 -10.65 17.50
N PHE A 63 -5.59 -10.76 16.86
CA PHE A 63 -6.63 -11.72 17.24
C PHE A 63 -6.10 -13.16 17.14
N PHE A 64 -5.49 -13.54 16.01
CA PHE A 64 -4.93 -14.88 15.85
C PHE A 64 -3.72 -15.14 16.76
N ARG A 65 -2.89 -14.13 17.05
CA ARG A 65 -1.79 -14.25 18.04
C ARG A 65 -2.32 -14.49 19.45
N ARG A 66 -3.40 -13.80 19.87
CA ARG A 66 -4.06 -14.07 21.17
C ARG A 66 -4.58 -15.49 21.25
N GLU A 67 -5.29 -15.93 20.22
CA GLU A 67 -5.87 -17.28 20.17
C GLU A 67 -4.78 -18.37 20.08
N GLY A 68 -3.61 -18.01 19.55
CA GLY A 68 -2.40 -18.83 19.55
C GLY A 68 -1.64 -18.87 20.88
N GLY A 69 -2.06 -18.13 21.89
CA GLY A 69 -1.40 -18.04 23.20
C GLY A 69 -0.17 -17.13 23.24
N GLU A 70 0.02 -16.26 22.25
CA GLU A 70 1.17 -15.36 22.16
C GLU A 70 0.85 -13.95 22.71
N SER A 71 1.89 -13.26 23.22
CA SER A 71 1.76 -11.88 23.67
C SER A 71 1.50 -10.94 22.49
N VAL A 72 0.45 -10.13 22.60
CA VAL A 72 0.15 -9.09 21.61
C VAL A 72 1.03 -7.88 21.84
N TYR A 73 1.73 -7.44 20.79
CA TYR A 73 2.49 -6.20 20.81
C TYR A 73 1.60 -4.96 20.85
N ALA A 74 2.06 -3.92 21.56
CA ALA A 74 1.43 -2.61 21.54
C ALA A 74 1.76 -1.87 20.23
N GLY A 75 0.83 -1.08 19.69
CA GLY A 75 1.06 -0.29 18.48
C GLY A 75 0.66 -0.95 17.15
N GLY A 76 1.04 -0.33 16.04
CA GLY A 76 0.74 -0.81 14.68
C GLY A 76 1.77 -1.80 14.12
N TYR A 77 1.48 -2.40 12.96
CA TYR A 77 2.43 -3.30 12.25
C TYR A 77 3.77 -2.62 11.96
N ILE A 78 3.74 -1.37 11.47
CA ILE A 78 4.95 -0.59 11.16
C ILE A 78 5.78 -0.35 12.43
N GLN A 79 5.13 0.06 13.51
CA GLN A 79 5.78 0.31 14.79
C GLN A 79 6.41 -0.96 15.41
N HIS A 80 5.87 -2.14 15.13
CA HIS A 80 6.40 -3.39 15.68
C HIS A 80 7.47 -4.04 14.81
N TYR A 81 7.33 -3.98 13.48
CA TYR A 81 8.21 -4.71 12.56
C TYR A 81 9.21 -3.84 11.80
N LEU A 82 8.95 -2.53 11.64
CA LEU A 82 9.76 -1.62 10.83
C LEU A 82 10.53 -0.57 11.66
N ASP A 83 9.94 -0.06 12.75
CA ASP A 83 10.64 0.84 13.69
C ASP A 83 11.85 0.11 14.31
N GLY A 84 12.98 0.82 14.45
CA GLY A 84 14.22 0.33 15.05
C GLY A 84 15.15 -0.46 14.10
N ARG A 85 14.68 -0.89 12.92
CA ARG A 85 15.51 -1.55 11.89
C ARG A 85 15.71 -0.72 10.63
N LEU A 86 14.61 -0.18 10.09
CA LEU A 86 14.61 0.58 8.84
C LEU A 86 14.28 2.06 9.06
N TRP A 87 13.54 2.38 10.12
CA TRP A 87 13.17 3.74 10.50
C TRP A 87 13.57 4.06 11.96
N PRO A 88 13.92 5.32 12.25
CA PRO A 88 14.12 5.77 13.63
C PRO A 88 12.81 5.62 14.42
N ASP A 89 12.92 5.27 15.70
CA ASP A 89 11.76 5.01 16.57
C ASP A 89 10.77 6.19 16.55
N GLY A 90 9.48 5.89 16.35
CA GLY A 90 8.42 6.90 16.28
C GLY A 90 8.28 7.58 14.92
N ALA A 91 8.99 7.14 13.89
CA ALA A 91 8.86 7.67 12.53
C ALA A 91 7.71 7.04 11.73
N THR A 92 6.80 6.29 12.37
CA THR A 92 5.59 5.74 11.72
C THR A 92 4.81 6.81 10.91
N PRO A 93 4.55 8.04 11.42
CA PRO A 93 3.86 9.08 10.64
C PRO A 93 4.67 9.58 9.44
N VAL A 94 6.01 9.49 9.51
CA VAL A 94 6.90 9.85 8.39
C VAL A 94 6.82 8.79 7.30
N ALA A 95 6.83 7.51 7.68
CA ALA A 95 6.69 6.40 6.73
C ALA A 95 5.35 6.46 5.98
N GLU A 96 4.26 6.79 6.67
CA GLU A 96 2.94 7.01 6.05
C GLU A 96 2.99 8.14 5.02
N LYS A 97 3.54 9.31 5.39
CA LYS A 97 3.69 10.46 4.48
C LYS A 97 4.52 10.09 3.25
N VAL A 98 5.64 9.41 3.42
CA VAL A 98 6.49 8.95 2.31
C VAL A 98 5.72 8.00 1.40
N GLY A 99 4.96 7.06 1.96
CA GLY A 99 4.10 6.16 1.20
C GLY A 99 3.08 6.91 0.34
N PHE A 100 2.35 7.88 0.90
CA PHE A 100 1.40 8.70 0.14
C PHE A 100 2.08 9.54 -0.94
N VAL A 101 3.27 10.10 -0.67
CA VAL A 101 4.04 10.85 -1.66
C VAL A 101 4.42 9.95 -2.85
N LEU A 102 4.89 8.72 -2.60
CA LEU A 102 5.21 7.75 -3.65
C LEU A 102 3.98 7.41 -4.50
N VAL A 103 2.83 7.22 -3.87
CA VAL A 103 1.55 7.01 -4.57
C VAL A 103 1.24 8.20 -5.49
N VAL A 104 1.29 9.44 -4.98
CA VAL A 104 1.04 10.64 -5.78
C VAL A 104 1.98 10.73 -6.98
N ILE A 105 3.28 10.48 -6.78
CA ILE A 105 4.28 10.47 -7.86
C ILE A 105 3.95 9.40 -8.90
N GLY A 106 3.61 8.18 -8.45
CA GLY A 106 3.27 7.07 -9.34
C GLY A 106 2.02 7.34 -10.20
N TYR A 107 0.98 7.93 -9.60
CA TYR A 107 -0.23 8.36 -10.32
C TYR A 107 0.07 9.51 -11.29
N ALA A 108 0.81 10.53 -10.87
CA ALA A 108 1.20 11.64 -11.73
C ALA A 108 1.96 11.13 -12.97
N GLY A 109 2.95 10.25 -12.78
CA GLY A 109 3.68 9.62 -13.87
C GLY A 109 2.78 8.78 -14.78
N PHE A 110 1.86 8.00 -14.21
CA PHE A 110 0.88 7.21 -15.00
C PHE A 110 0.05 8.11 -15.91
N PHE A 111 -0.53 9.19 -15.38
CA PHE A 111 -1.35 10.13 -16.16
C PHE A 111 -0.54 10.86 -17.23
N VAL A 112 0.70 11.28 -16.94
CA VAL A 112 1.59 11.94 -17.91
C VAL A 112 1.94 11.02 -19.06
N VAL A 113 2.36 9.77 -18.78
CA VAL A 113 2.70 8.78 -19.82
C VAL A 113 1.50 8.51 -20.72
N ARG A 114 0.32 8.27 -20.13
CA ARG A 114 -0.91 7.98 -20.90
C ARG A 114 -1.33 9.16 -21.78
N ARG A 115 -1.26 10.39 -21.28
CA ARG A 115 -1.58 11.60 -22.05
C ARG A 115 -0.61 11.79 -23.23
N ARG A 116 0.68 11.51 -23.04
CA ARG A 116 1.68 11.56 -24.12
C ARG A 116 1.39 10.52 -25.21
N THR A 117 1.06 9.28 -24.84
CA THR A 117 0.75 8.23 -25.83
C THR A 117 -0.50 8.55 -26.64
N THR A 118 -1.55 9.10 -26.02
CA THR A 118 -2.77 9.52 -26.72
C THR A 118 -2.51 10.69 -27.67
N LYS A 119 -1.69 11.68 -27.26
CA LYS A 119 -1.34 12.84 -28.09
C LYS A 119 -0.55 12.43 -29.34
N LEU A 120 0.48 11.60 -29.18
CA LEU A 120 1.29 11.08 -30.29
C LEU A 120 0.45 10.26 -31.29
N ARG A 121 -0.51 9.47 -30.80
CA ARG A 121 -1.43 8.71 -31.66
C ARG A 121 -2.38 9.63 -32.44
N GLY A 122 -2.81 10.75 -31.85
CA GLY A 122 -3.59 11.78 -32.53
C GLY A 122 -2.81 12.51 -33.63
N GLU A 123 -1.53 12.83 -33.39
CA GLU A 123 -0.66 13.46 -34.39
C GLU A 123 -0.32 12.52 -35.56
N SER A 124 -0.14 11.21 -35.30
CA SER A 124 0.10 10.21 -36.36
C SER A 124 -1.13 9.92 -37.24
N VAL A 125 -2.33 10.26 -36.76
CA VAL A 125 -3.60 10.20 -37.51
C VAL A 125 -4.02 11.63 -37.86
N GLY A 126 -3.07 12.45 -38.33
CA GLY A 126 -3.38 13.73 -38.95
C GLY A 126 -4.27 13.53 -40.19
N PRO A 127 -5.14 14.49 -40.53
CA PRO A 127 -6.12 14.34 -41.60
C PRO A 127 -5.41 14.01 -42.92
N ARG A 128 -5.82 12.91 -43.56
CA ARG A 128 -5.48 12.65 -44.96
C ARG A 128 -6.23 13.68 -45.80
N THR A 129 -5.65 14.86 -45.96
CA THR A 129 -6.00 15.79 -47.04
C THR A 129 -5.33 15.33 -48.32
#